data_AF-A0A2L2ZA59-F1
#
_entry.id   AF-A0A2L2ZA59-F1
#
_cell.length_a   1.000
_cell.length_b   1.000
_cell.length_c   1.000
_cell.angle_alpha   90.00
_cell.angle_beta   90.00
_cell.angle_gamma   90.00
#
_symmetry.space_group_name_H-M   'P 1'
#
loop_
_entity.id
_entity.type
_entity.pdbx_description
1 polymer ?
#
loop_
_entity_poly.entity_id
_entity_poly.type
_entity_poly.pdbx_seq_one_letter_code
_entity_poly.pdbx_strand_id
1 'polypeptide(L)'
;HGLIIYDDLSKQAVAYRQMSLLLRRPPGLEAYPGDVFYHHSRLLDRAAYMNDTFGVGSLPSLTVIETHSGEVSAYIPTNVISITDGQIFL
;
A
#
# COMPACT_ATOMS: atom_id res chain seq x y z
N HIS A 1 16.45 5.39 13.87
CA HIS A 1 16.11 4.33 12.90
C HIS A 1 14.97 3.50 13.46
N GLY A 2 14.02 3.10 12.63
CA GLY A 2 12.92 2.19 12.99
C GLY A 2 12.56 1.31 11.81
N LEU A 3 11.74 0.29 12.05
CA LEU A 3 11.18 -0.58 11.00
C LEU A 3 9.67 -0.60 11.16
N ILE A 4 8.94 -0.42 10.05
CA ILE A 4 7.49 -0.59 10.03
C ILE A 4 7.11 -1.79 9.17
N ILE A 5 6.19 -2.61 9.67
CA ILE A 5 5.67 -3.77 8.95
C ILE A 5 4.16 -3.59 8.81
N TYR A 6 3.66 -3.68 7.58
CA TYR A 6 2.24 -3.67 7.27
C TYR A 6 1.80 -5.08 6.88
N ASP A 7 1.09 -5.77 7.76
CA ASP A 7 0.58 -7.13 7.58
C ASP A 7 -0.94 -7.15 7.75
N ASP A 8 -1.74 -6.95 6.69
CA ASP A 8 -1.35 -6.73 5.29
C ASP A 8 -2.15 -5.59 4.63
N LEU A 9 -1.59 -4.98 3.59
CA LEU A 9 -2.24 -3.86 2.90
C LEU A 9 -3.43 -4.29 2.03
N SER A 10 -3.52 -5.57 1.63
CA SER A 10 -4.70 -6.10 0.93
C SER A 10 -5.96 -5.99 1.81
N LYS A 11 -5.87 -6.37 3.09
CA LYS A 11 -6.95 -6.23 4.06
C LYS A 11 -7.28 -4.77 4.36
N GLN A 12 -6.27 -3.89 4.43
CA GLN A 12 -6.50 -2.45 4.55
C GLN A 12 -7.28 -1.90 3.34
N ALA A 13 -6.93 -2.32 2.12
CA ALA A 13 -7.62 -1.89 0.90
C ALA A 13 -9.09 -2.33 0.93
N VAL A 14 -9.38 -3.56 1.38
CA VAL A 14 -10.75 -4.07 1.53
C VAL A 14 -11.54 -3.24 2.54
N ALA A 15 -10.94 -2.87 3.68
CA ALA A 15 -11.57 -1.99 4.66
C ALA A 15 -11.87 -0.60 4.08
N TYR A 16 -10.92 -0.01 3.35
CA TYR A 16 -11.12 1.29 2.70
C TYR A 16 -12.21 1.24 1.61
N ARG A 17 -12.28 0.13 0.87
CA ARG A 17 -13.36 -0.14 -0.07
C ARG A 17 -14.71 -0.19 0.63
N GLN A 18 -14.83 -0.95 1.72
CA GLN A 18 -16.08 -1.04 2.48
C GLN A 18 -16.54 0.34 2.95
N MET A 19 -15.66 1.14 3.53
CA MET A 19 -15.98 2.51 3.94
C MET A 19 -16.46 3.35 2.76
N SER A 20 -15.76 3.28 1.63
CA SER A 20 -16.09 4.07 0.44
C SER A 20 -17.45 3.71 -0.16
N LEU A 21 -17.77 2.41 -0.22
CA LEU A 21 -19.06 1.91 -0.69
C LEU A 21 -20.21 2.30 0.25
N LEU A 22 -20.00 2.21 1.58
CA LEU A 22 -20.99 2.66 2.57
C LEU A 22 -21.28 4.16 2.44
N LEU A 23 -20.27 4.95 2.10
CA LEU A 23 -20.39 6.38 1.81
C LEU A 23 -20.90 6.68 0.40
N ARG A 24 -21.28 5.66 -0.38
CA ARG A 24 -21.78 5.78 -1.76
C ARG A 24 -20.81 6.51 -2.70
N ARG A 25 -19.50 6.38 -2.45
CA ARG A 25 -18.49 6.84 -3.42
C ARG A 25 -18.54 5.93 -4.65
N PRO A 26 -18.41 6.47 -5.87
CA PRO A 26 -18.44 5.67 -7.09
C PRO A 26 -17.28 4.65 -7.10
N PRO A 27 -17.56 3.35 -7.29
CA PRO A 27 -16.52 2.33 -7.39
C PRO A 27 -15.88 2.29 -8.78
N GLY A 28 -14.61 1.90 -8.83
CA GLY A 28 -13.83 1.64 -10.04
C GLY A 28 -13.51 0.14 -10.21
N LEU A 29 -12.30 -0.17 -10.66
CA LEU A 29 -11.83 -1.53 -10.88
C LEU A 29 -11.89 -2.37 -9.58
N GLU A 30 -12.34 -3.62 -9.68
CA GLU A 30 -12.55 -4.54 -8.54
C GLU A 30 -13.37 -3.92 -7.37
N ALA A 31 -14.25 -2.96 -7.70
CA ALA A 31 -15.07 -2.19 -6.78
C ALA A 31 -14.31 -1.30 -5.77
N TYR A 32 -13.01 -1.07 -5.95
CA TYR A 32 -12.25 -0.13 -5.12
C TYR A 32 -12.57 1.32 -5.48
N PRO A 33 -12.45 2.27 -4.52
CA PRO A 33 -12.57 3.69 -4.83
C PRO A 33 -11.40 4.17 -5.70
N GLY A 34 -11.62 5.22 -6.50
CA GLY A 34 -10.62 5.74 -7.45
C GLY A 34 -9.33 6.27 -6.81
N ASP A 35 -9.33 6.55 -5.51
CA ASP A 35 -8.19 7.04 -4.74
C ASP A 35 -7.49 5.95 -3.90
N VAL A 36 -7.78 4.66 -4.14
CA VAL A 36 -7.12 3.56 -3.42
C VAL A 36 -5.59 3.55 -3.62
N PHE A 37 -5.11 3.92 -4.81
CA PHE A 37 -3.68 4.07 -5.08
C PHE A 37 -3.07 5.15 -4.17
N TYR A 38 -3.71 6.31 -4.09
CA TYR A 38 -3.27 7.42 -3.23
C TYR A 38 -3.27 7.02 -1.74
N HIS A 39 -4.16 6.12 -1.33
CA HIS A 39 -4.21 5.63 0.05
C HIS A 39 -2.93 4.90 0.46
N HIS A 40 -2.39 4.05 -0.43
CA HIS A 40 -1.13 3.34 -0.18
C HIS A 40 0.10 4.19 -0.49
N SER A 41 0.09 5.00 -1.56
CA SER A 41 1.27 5.78 -1.95
C SER A 41 1.65 6.76 -0.84
N ARG A 42 0.70 7.56 -0.35
CA ARG A 42 0.95 8.51 0.75
C ARG A 42 1.37 7.84 2.06
N LEU A 43 1.05 6.55 2.25
CA LEU A 43 1.43 5.79 3.43
C LEU A 43 2.88 5.32 3.31
N LEU A 44 3.23 4.73 2.15
CA LEU A 44 4.55 4.14 1.90
C LEU A 44 5.60 5.21 1.58
N ASP A 45 5.26 6.32 0.93
CA ASP A 45 6.18 7.44 0.65
C ASP A 45 6.70 8.12 1.93
N ARG A 46 6.10 7.83 3.09
CA ARG A 46 6.59 8.31 4.40
C ARG A 46 7.73 7.45 4.94
N ALA A 47 7.95 6.27 4.38
CA ALA A 47 9.09 5.41 4.69
C ALA A 47 10.30 5.91 3.90
N ALA A 48 11.18 6.66 4.57
CA ALA A 48 12.30 7.33 3.90
C ALA A 48 13.58 7.29 4.75
N TYR A 49 14.68 7.64 4.09
CA TYR A 49 15.94 7.98 4.73
C TYR A 49 16.11 9.50 4.69
N MET A 50 16.24 10.12 5.87
CA MET A 50 16.36 11.56 6.02
C MET A 50 17.80 12.02 5.80
N ASN A 51 17.97 13.23 5.27
CA ASN A 51 19.28 13.83 5.10
C ASN A 51 19.88 14.32 6.44
N ASP A 52 21.12 14.80 6.39
CA ASP A 52 21.86 15.29 7.56
C ASP A 52 21.18 16.45 8.29
N THR A 53 20.48 17.33 7.57
CA THR A 53 19.75 18.46 8.19
C THR A 53 18.56 18.01 9.03
N PHE A 54 18.08 16.79 8.82
CA PHE A 54 16.97 16.17 9.54
C PHE A 54 17.42 15.00 10.45
N GLY A 55 18.71 14.94 10.81
CA GLY A 55 19.22 14.01 11.82
C GLY A 55 19.40 12.57 11.34
N VAL A 56 19.45 12.32 10.03
CA VAL A 56 19.84 11.03 9.42
C VAL A 56 18.96 9.85 9.90
N GLY A 57 17.71 10.14 10.25
CA GLY A 57 16.74 9.12 10.64
C GLY A 57 16.31 8.26 9.45
N SER A 58 15.95 7.00 9.71
CA SER A 58 15.35 6.14 8.69
C SER A 58 14.16 5.35 9.22
N LEU A 59 13.20 5.10 8.33
CA LEU A 59 12.04 4.25 8.57
C LEU A 59 11.78 3.37 7.33
N PRO A 60 12.58 2.33 7.06
CA PRO A 60 12.23 1.30 6.07
C PRO A 60 10.85 0.69 6.36
N SER A 61 10.12 0.34 5.29
CA SER A 61 8.85 -0.37 5.37
C SER A 61 8.96 -1.77 4.75
N LEU A 62 8.38 -2.76 5.42
CA LEU A 62 8.10 -4.08 4.86
C LEU A 62 6.60 -4.25 4.74
N THR A 63 6.14 -4.59 3.56
CA THR A 63 4.72 -4.57 3.21
C THR A 63 4.31 -5.94 2.72
N VAL A 64 3.32 -6.54 3.39
CA VAL A 64 2.73 -7.80 2.97
C VAL A 64 1.52 -7.51 2.08
N ILE A 65 1.45 -8.24 0.97
CA ILE A 65 0.30 -8.27 0.06
C ILE A 65 -0.08 -9.71 -0.14
N GLU A 66 -1.32 -10.04 0.21
CA GLU A 66 -1.90 -11.34 -0.09
C GLU A 66 -2.29 -11.38 -1.57
N THR A 67 -1.76 -12.37 -2.30
CA THR A 67 -2.20 -12.66 -3.66
C THR A 67 -3.14 -13.85 -3.64
N HIS A 68 -4.19 -13.80 -4.45
CA HIS A 68 -5.10 -14.93 -4.60
C HIS A 68 -4.65 -15.76 -5.80
N SER A 69 -4.45 -17.06 -5.59
CA SER A 69 -4.03 -18.00 -6.64
C SER A 69 -2.74 -17.58 -7.39
N GLY A 70 -1.86 -16.82 -6.73
CA GLY A 70 -0.62 -16.31 -7.32
C GLY A 70 -0.82 -15.17 -8.35
N GLU A 71 -1.99 -14.56 -8.42
CA GLU A 71 -2.28 -13.48 -9.37
C GLU A 71 -1.65 -12.15 -8.91
N VAL A 72 -0.47 -11.85 -9.45
CA VAL A 72 0.26 -10.59 -9.19
C VAL A 72 -0.25 -9.40 -10.02
N SER A 73 -1.07 -9.66 -11.04
CA SER A 73 -1.68 -8.65 -11.92
C SER A 73 -2.97 -8.06 -11.37
N ALA A 74 -3.46 -8.55 -10.23
CA ALA A 74 -4.63 -7.98 -9.58
C ALA A 74 -4.40 -6.50 -9.22
N TYR A 75 -5.49 -5.75 -9.03
CA TYR A 75 -5.41 -4.30 -8.95
C TYR A 75 -4.56 -3.80 -7.77
N ILE A 76 -4.74 -4.37 -6.58
CA ILE A 76 -3.98 -3.96 -5.38
C ILE A 76 -2.51 -4.36 -5.44
N PRO A 77 -2.13 -5.61 -5.78
CA PRO A 77 -0.73 -5.97 -5.99
C PRO A 77 -0.03 -5.08 -7.00
N THR A 78 -0.62 -4.83 -8.17
CA THR A 78 -0.03 -3.98 -9.21
C THR A 78 0.25 -2.56 -8.70
N ASN A 79 -0.70 -1.98 -7.98
CA ASN A 79 -0.52 -0.65 -7.37
C ASN A 79 0.64 -0.64 -6.38
N VAL A 80 0.71 -1.60 -5.46
CA VAL A 80 1.76 -1.61 -4.43
C VAL A 80 3.14 -1.89 -5.05
N ILE A 81 3.22 -2.79 -6.04
CA ILE A 81 4.44 -3.04 -6.81
C ILE A 81 4.98 -1.73 -7.42
N SER A 82 4.11 -0.89 -7.97
CA SER A 82 4.52 0.39 -8.56
C SER A 82 4.92 1.48 -7.55
N ILE A 83 4.63 1.31 -6.26
CA ILE A 83 5.00 2.25 -5.20
C ILE A 83 6.30 1.82 -4.51
N THR A 84 6.48 0.52 -4.29
CA THR A 84 7.62 -0.03 -3.56
C THR A 84 8.90 -0.09 -4.39
N ASP A 85 10.05 0.06 -3.73
CA ASP A 85 11.37 -0.03 -4.39
C ASP A 85 11.77 -1.47 -4.82
N GLY A 86 11.09 -2.50 -4.33
CA GLY A 86 11.39 -3.89 -4.65
C GLY A 86 10.38 -4.88 -4.08
N GLN A 87 10.45 -6.13 -4.54
CA GLN A 87 9.52 -7.20 -4.17
C GLN A 87 10.24 -8.48 -3.80
N ILE A 88 9.66 -9.24 -2.87
CA ILE A 88 10.04 -10.62 -2.53
C ILE A 88 8.79 -11.48 -2.75
N PHE A 89 8.83 -12.36 -3.75
CA PHE A 89 7.76 -13.31 -4.03
C PHE A 89 7.98 -14.60 -3.24
N LEU A 90 6.91 -15.11 -2.63
CA LEU A 90 6.90 -16.34 -1.81
C LEU A 90 6.02 -17.41 -2.46
#